data_AF-E2CN38-F1
#
_entry.id   AF-E2CN38-F1
#
_cell.length_a   1.000
_cell.length_b   1.000
_cell.length_c   1.000
_cell.angle_alpha   90.00
_cell.angle_beta   90.00
_cell.angle_gamma   90.00
#
_symmetry.space_group_name_H-M   'P 1'
#
loop_
_entity.id
_entity.type
_entity.pdbx_description
1 polymer ?
#
loop_
_entity_poly.entity_id
_entity_poly.type
_entity_poly.pdbx_seq_one_letter_code
_entity_poly.pdbx_strand_id
1 'polypeptide(L)'
;MSGIDFITTLDFEQPIAAIGRLADLDQRELLDSHGALGASQTKRRIEEDKAAPDGTSWKANKEGTSTLFREGGLADSIDHQLAGGSEVAWGSALVYAAIHQEGGTITPKKGKVLVFTAGGATVFAQSVTIPARPYLGLSDRDGREHEAMALRFIGELL
;
A
#
# COMPACT_ATOMS: atom_id res chain seq x y z
N MET A 1 -36.90 38.30 -41.33
CA MET A 1 -36.15 37.05 -41.17
C MET A 1 -37.14 35.99 -40.74
N SER A 2 -37.33 34.92 -41.52
CA SER A 2 -38.19 33.79 -41.09
C SER A 2 -37.30 32.61 -40.72
N GLY A 3 -37.24 32.29 -39.44
CA GLY A 3 -36.57 31.08 -38.94
C GLY A 3 -37.45 29.84 -39.10
N ILE A 4 -36.82 28.67 -39.07
CA ILE A 4 -37.45 27.35 -38.98
C ILE A 4 -36.82 26.59 -37.81
N ASP A 5 -37.66 25.94 -36.99
CA ASP A 5 -37.21 25.17 -35.83
C ASP A 5 -37.57 23.68 -35.98
N PHE A 6 -36.70 22.81 -35.46
CA PHE A 6 -36.97 21.38 -35.29
C PHE A 6 -37.14 21.09 -33.79
N ILE A 7 -38.29 20.54 -33.42
CA ILE A 7 -38.64 20.20 -32.04
C ILE A 7 -38.74 18.68 -31.93
N THR A 8 -38.04 18.09 -30.97
CA THR A 8 -38.10 16.66 -30.65
C THR A 8 -38.06 16.46 -29.13
N THR A 9 -38.56 15.32 -28.68
CA THR A 9 -38.47 14.88 -27.27
C THR A 9 -37.33 13.89 -27.13
N LEU A 10 -36.51 14.07 -26.11
CA LEU A 10 -35.45 13.14 -25.73
C LEU A 10 -35.82 12.46 -24.41
N ASP A 11 -35.54 11.17 -24.31
CA ASP A 11 -35.67 10.41 -23.07
C ASP A 11 -34.33 10.43 -22.31
N PHE A 12 -34.41 10.74 -21.02
CA PHE A 12 -33.26 10.86 -20.12
C PHE A 12 -33.40 10.01 -18.85
N GLU A 13 -34.32 9.04 -18.82
CA GLU A 13 -34.53 8.18 -17.64
C GLU A 13 -33.21 7.49 -17.21
N GLN A 14 -32.50 6.86 -18.14
CA GLN A 14 -31.25 6.14 -17.86
C GLN A 14 -30.10 7.07 -17.41
N PRO A 15 -29.79 8.18 -18.11
CA PRO A 15 -28.80 9.15 -17.62
C PRO A 15 -29.10 9.71 -16.22
N ILE A 16 -30.37 9.98 -15.91
CA ILE A 16 -30.78 10.49 -14.59
C ILE A 16 -30.60 9.40 -13.52
N ALA A 17 -30.99 8.16 -13.82
CA ALA A 17 -30.79 7.02 -12.91
C ALA A 17 -29.30 6.79 -12.61
N ALA A 18 -28.41 6.91 -13.61
CA ALA A 18 -26.98 6.80 -13.44
C ALA A 18 -26.41 7.89 -12.51
N ILE A 19 -26.85 9.15 -12.67
CA ILE A 19 -26.48 10.24 -11.76
C ILE A 19 -26.92 9.93 -10.33
N GLY A 20 -28.11 9.35 -10.14
CA GLY A 20 -28.58 8.92 -8.83
C GLY A 20 -27.65 7.90 -8.17
N ARG A 21 -27.22 6.87 -8.92
CA ARG A 21 -26.28 5.86 -8.40
C ARG A 21 -24.92 6.45 -8.05
N LEU A 22 -24.43 7.42 -8.82
CA LEU A 22 -23.19 8.14 -8.51
C LEU A 22 -23.33 9.03 -7.26
N ALA A 23 -24.49 9.65 -7.07
CA ALA A 23 -24.77 10.46 -5.88
C ALA A 23 -24.83 9.61 -4.60
N ASP A 24 -25.30 8.36 -4.73
CA ASP A 24 -25.42 7.38 -3.63
C ASP A 24 -24.23 6.41 -3.55
N LEU A 25 -23.10 6.74 -4.17
CA LEU A 25 -21.91 5.88 -4.22
C LEU A 25 -21.48 5.44 -2.82
N ASP A 26 -21.29 4.12 -2.64
CA ASP A 26 -20.73 3.57 -1.40
C ASP A 26 -19.22 3.87 -1.32
N GLN A 27 -18.91 5.02 -0.75
CA GLN A 27 -17.53 5.45 -0.56
C GLN A 27 -16.74 4.47 0.32
N ARG A 28 -17.40 3.76 1.24
CA ARG A 28 -16.71 2.82 2.14
C ARG A 28 -16.25 1.61 1.37
N GLU A 29 -17.06 1.09 0.46
CA GLU A 29 -16.70 -0.03 -0.42
C GLU A 29 -15.54 0.35 -1.37
N LEU A 30 -15.58 1.56 -1.93
CA LEU A 30 -14.48 2.08 -2.76
C LEU A 30 -13.18 2.19 -1.96
N LEU A 31 -13.24 2.74 -0.74
CA LEU A 31 -12.07 2.87 0.14
C LEU A 31 -11.52 1.51 0.57
N ASP A 32 -12.40 0.56 0.92
CA ASP A 32 -11.99 -0.81 1.26
C ASP A 32 -11.27 -1.47 0.09
N SER A 33 -11.77 -1.31 -1.13
CA SER A 33 -11.12 -1.78 -2.35
C SER A 33 -9.75 -1.13 -2.59
N HIS A 34 -9.59 0.17 -2.31
CA HIS A 34 -8.29 0.84 -2.33
C HIS A 34 -7.33 0.26 -1.29
N GLY A 35 -7.80 0.03 -0.06
CA GLY A 35 -7.00 -0.57 1.01
C GLY A 35 -6.52 -1.98 0.65
N ALA A 36 -7.44 -2.83 0.19
CA ALA A 36 -7.15 -4.19 -0.23
C ALA A 36 -6.13 -4.23 -1.37
N LEU A 37 -6.27 -3.31 -2.35
CA LEU A 37 -5.33 -3.18 -3.45
C LEU A 37 -3.94 -2.76 -2.96
N GLY A 38 -3.85 -1.73 -2.10
CA GLY A 38 -2.58 -1.26 -1.56
C GLY A 38 -1.86 -2.32 -0.70
N ALA A 39 -2.62 -3.08 0.10
CA ALA A 39 -2.11 -4.23 0.84
C ALA A 39 -1.58 -5.32 -0.09
N SER A 40 -2.35 -5.69 -1.12
CA SER A 40 -1.95 -6.67 -2.14
C SER A 40 -0.69 -6.27 -2.90
N GLN A 41 -0.59 -5.01 -3.33
CA GLN A 41 0.59 -4.46 -4.00
C GLN A 41 1.82 -4.48 -3.09
N THR A 42 1.64 -4.18 -1.81
CA THR A 42 2.73 -4.25 -0.82
C THR A 42 3.21 -5.70 -0.64
N LYS A 43 2.29 -6.68 -0.59
CA LYS A 43 2.64 -8.11 -0.54
C LYS A 43 3.42 -8.53 -1.77
N ARG A 44 2.91 -8.25 -2.96
CA ARG A 44 3.59 -8.50 -4.25
C ARG A 44 4.99 -7.89 -4.27
N ARG A 45 5.15 -6.67 -3.76
CA ARG A 45 6.46 -6.01 -3.69
C ARG A 45 7.45 -6.79 -2.81
N ILE A 46 7.00 -7.23 -1.63
CA ILE A 46 7.81 -8.01 -0.71
C ILE A 46 8.12 -9.39 -1.28
N GLU A 47 7.18 -10.02 -1.97
CA GLU A 47 7.26 -11.41 -2.46
C GLU A 47 8.00 -11.56 -3.78
N GLU A 48 7.77 -10.64 -4.71
CA GLU A 48 8.14 -10.77 -6.13
C GLU A 48 9.04 -9.63 -6.59
N ASP A 49 8.62 -8.37 -6.44
CA ASP A 49 9.32 -7.24 -7.08
C ASP A 49 10.69 -6.95 -6.45
N LYS A 50 10.83 -7.17 -5.13
CA LYS A 50 12.07 -6.99 -4.34
C LYS A 50 12.72 -5.60 -4.47
N ALA A 51 11.91 -4.56 -4.63
CA ALA A 51 12.35 -3.18 -4.75
C ALA A 51 11.43 -2.24 -3.96
N ALA A 52 11.94 -1.07 -3.61
CA ALA A 52 11.15 -0.01 -3.01
C ALA A 52 10.13 0.58 -4.00
N PRO A 53 9.12 1.33 -3.54
CA PRO A 53 8.12 1.96 -4.41
C PRO A 53 8.71 2.85 -5.51
N ASP A 54 9.87 3.45 -5.26
CA ASP A 54 10.62 4.27 -6.23
C ASP A 54 11.44 3.43 -7.24
N GLY A 55 11.39 2.10 -7.13
CA GLY A 55 12.16 1.17 -7.96
C GLY A 55 13.56 0.86 -7.43
N THR A 56 14.01 1.48 -6.34
CA THR A 56 15.34 1.24 -5.78
C THR A 56 15.42 -0.16 -5.17
N SER A 57 16.40 -0.98 -5.58
CA SER A 57 16.62 -2.30 -4.99
C SER A 57 16.98 -2.21 -3.50
N TRP A 58 16.38 -3.07 -2.67
CA TRP A 58 16.71 -3.09 -1.25
C TRP A 58 18.13 -3.57 -0.98
N LYS A 59 18.78 -2.98 0.03
CA LYS A 59 20.06 -3.48 0.50
C LYS A 59 19.92 -4.90 1.04
N ALA A 60 20.73 -5.82 0.51
CA ALA A 60 20.74 -7.22 0.92
C ALA A 60 20.91 -7.39 2.44
N ASN A 61 20.29 -8.42 3.01
CA ASN A 61 20.57 -8.84 4.37
C ASN A 61 21.90 -9.63 4.42
N LYS A 62 22.48 -9.74 5.62
CA LYS A 62 23.79 -10.39 5.80
C LYS A 62 23.74 -11.92 5.66
N GLU A 63 22.56 -12.52 5.75
CA GLU A 63 22.37 -13.97 5.69
C GLU A 63 22.14 -14.47 4.25
N GLY A 64 22.05 -13.57 3.27
CA GLY A 64 21.80 -13.94 1.87
C GLY A 64 20.40 -14.48 1.60
N THR A 65 19.47 -14.36 2.55
CA THR A 65 18.07 -14.80 2.37
C THR A 65 17.29 -13.80 1.52
N SER A 66 16.05 -14.14 1.14
CA SER A 66 15.15 -13.17 0.51
C SER A 66 14.91 -11.99 1.45
N THR A 67 15.23 -10.77 0.99
CA THR A 67 15.13 -9.58 1.82
C THR A 67 13.66 -9.25 2.09
N LEU A 68 13.33 -9.00 3.37
CA LEU A 68 11.96 -8.83 3.88
C LEU A 68 11.03 -10.07 3.77
N PHE A 69 11.50 -11.18 3.19
CA PHE A 69 10.66 -12.34 2.89
C PHE A 69 11.38 -13.66 3.23
N ARG A 70 12.01 -13.76 4.41
CA ARG A 70 12.68 -14.99 4.82
C ARG A 70 11.70 -16.14 5.06
N GLU A 71 10.69 -15.88 5.89
CA GLU A 71 9.65 -16.84 6.30
C GLU A 71 8.24 -16.37 5.90
N GLY A 72 8.13 -15.27 5.17
CA GLY A 72 6.85 -14.70 4.72
C GLY A 72 6.13 -13.80 5.73
N GLY A 73 6.42 -13.92 7.02
CA GLY A 73 5.64 -13.25 8.08
C GLY A 73 5.38 -11.74 7.91
N LEU A 74 6.33 -10.96 7.34
CA LEU A 74 6.05 -9.55 7.07
C LEU A 74 4.97 -9.37 6.00
N ALA A 75 5.08 -10.07 4.87
CA ALA A 75 4.10 -9.99 3.79
C ALA A 75 2.73 -10.50 4.26
N ASP A 76 2.70 -11.64 4.95
CA ASP A 76 1.47 -12.23 5.48
C ASP A 76 0.74 -11.29 6.45
N SER A 77 1.50 -10.48 7.20
CA SER A 77 0.97 -9.52 8.17
C SER A 77 0.44 -8.20 7.56
N ILE A 78 0.62 -7.99 6.25
CA ILE A 78 0.12 -6.77 5.61
C ILE A 78 -1.40 -6.85 5.52
N ASP A 79 -2.04 -5.84 6.09
CA ASP A 79 -3.50 -5.71 6.12
C ASP A 79 -3.90 -4.24 5.92
N HIS A 80 -5.19 -4.00 5.67
CA HIS A 80 -5.75 -2.66 5.51
C HIS A 80 -6.91 -2.40 6.47
N GLN A 81 -7.16 -1.12 6.71
CA GLN A 81 -8.27 -0.66 7.53
C GLN A 81 -8.74 0.71 7.06
N LEU A 82 -10.04 0.95 7.23
CA LEU A 82 -10.60 2.30 7.08
C LEU A 82 -10.08 3.18 8.22
N ALA A 83 -9.48 4.32 7.88
CA ALA A 83 -8.93 5.27 8.84
C ALA A 83 -9.94 6.36 9.25
N GLY A 84 -11.14 6.34 8.66
CA GLY A 84 -12.24 7.28 8.93
C GLY A 84 -12.38 8.33 7.82
N GLY A 85 -13.58 8.93 7.71
CA GLY A 85 -13.86 9.89 6.64
C GLY A 85 -13.60 9.29 5.26
N SER A 86 -12.68 9.93 4.52
CA SER A 86 -12.25 9.54 3.17
C SER A 86 -10.88 8.86 3.15
N GLU A 87 -10.44 8.30 4.29
CA GLU A 87 -9.09 7.79 4.47
C GLU A 87 -9.08 6.27 4.60
N VAL A 88 -8.10 5.65 3.95
CA VAL A 88 -7.78 4.23 4.08
C VAL A 88 -6.28 4.09 4.38
N ALA A 89 -5.94 3.15 5.25
CA ALA A 89 -4.57 2.83 5.61
C ALA A 89 -4.29 1.36 5.35
N TRP A 90 -3.06 1.02 4.99
CA TRP A 90 -2.57 -0.35 4.96
C TRP A 90 -1.14 -0.41 5.52
N GLY A 91 -0.78 -1.54 6.11
CA GLY A 91 0.48 -1.69 6.83
C GLY A 91 0.59 -3.02 7.56
N SER A 92 1.59 -3.13 8.43
CA SER A 92 1.80 -4.30 9.29
C SER A 92 1.78 -3.89 10.76
N ALA A 93 1.16 -4.72 11.60
CA ALA A 93 1.20 -4.56 13.06
C ALA A 93 2.47 -5.15 13.71
N LEU A 94 3.37 -5.77 12.93
CA LEU A 94 4.58 -6.38 13.47
C LEU A 94 5.55 -5.32 13.99
N VAL A 95 6.11 -5.53 15.18
CA VAL A 95 7.01 -4.58 15.84
C VAL A 95 8.23 -4.21 14.98
N TYR A 96 8.74 -5.17 14.19
CA TYR A 96 9.90 -4.95 13.32
C TYR A 96 9.55 -4.26 11.99
N ALA A 97 8.27 -4.09 11.66
CA ALA A 97 7.82 -3.55 10.39
C ALA A 97 8.34 -2.12 10.15
N ALA A 98 8.23 -1.27 11.17
CA ALA A 98 8.63 0.14 11.10
C ALA A 98 10.14 0.30 10.87
N ILE A 99 10.98 -0.43 11.61
CA ILE A 99 12.44 -0.31 11.45
C ILE A 99 12.93 -0.79 10.08
N HIS A 100 12.19 -1.68 9.41
CA HIS A 100 12.48 -2.07 8.03
C HIS A 100 12.01 -1.02 7.02
N GLN A 101 10.87 -0.36 7.26
CA GLN A 101 10.39 0.71 6.39
C GLN A 101 11.33 1.93 6.44
N GLU A 102 11.63 2.40 7.64
CA GLU A 102 12.30 3.70 7.87
C GLU A 102 13.82 3.56 8.02
N GLY A 103 14.31 2.37 8.37
CA GLY A 103 15.67 2.19 8.83
C GLY A 103 15.91 2.83 10.20
N GLY A 104 17.12 2.69 10.74
CA GLY A 104 17.47 3.34 11.99
C GLY A 104 18.69 2.77 12.67
N THR A 105 19.07 3.39 13.79
CA THR A 105 20.18 2.93 14.63
C THR A 105 19.66 2.54 16.00
N ILE A 106 19.94 1.30 16.38
CA ILE A 106 19.61 0.73 17.68
C ILE A 106 20.81 0.97 18.61
N THR A 107 20.56 1.53 19.79
CA THR A 107 21.56 1.79 20.81
C THR A 107 21.15 1.20 22.17
N PRO A 108 22.10 0.85 23.05
CA PRO A 108 21.81 0.42 24.41
C PRO A 108 21.11 1.50 25.21
N LYS A 109 20.02 1.16 25.92
CA LYS A 109 19.33 2.11 26.81
C LYS A 109 19.96 2.23 28.20
N LYS A 110 20.40 1.11 28.78
CA LYS A 110 20.91 1.04 30.17
C LYS A 110 22.32 0.42 30.29
N GLY A 111 22.78 -0.31 29.27
CA GLY A 111 24.07 -1.00 29.25
C GLY A 111 25.12 -0.27 28.41
N LYS A 112 26.37 -0.76 28.42
CA LYS A 112 27.45 -0.23 27.58
C LYS A 112 27.43 -0.77 26.14
N VAL A 113 26.85 -1.96 25.95
CA VAL A 113 26.73 -2.63 24.64
C VAL A 113 25.39 -3.37 24.54
N LEU A 114 24.95 -3.56 23.30
CA LEU A 114 23.92 -4.52 22.91
C LEU A 114 24.52 -5.92 22.96
N VAL A 115 23.72 -6.89 23.39
CA VAL A 115 24.09 -8.31 23.40
C VAL A 115 22.95 -9.08 22.73
N PHE A 116 23.25 -9.77 21.64
CA PHE A 116 22.28 -10.58 20.88
C PHE A 116 22.99 -11.70 20.14
N THR A 117 22.25 -12.73 19.75
CA THR A 117 22.78 -13.83 18.94
C THR A 117 22.50 -13.59 17.47
N ALA A 118 23.50 -13.75 16.61
CA ALA A 118 23.35 -13.69 15.16
C ALA A 118 24.29 -14.72 14.50
N GLY A 119 23.79 -15.47 13.53
CA GLY A 119 24.59 -16.50 12.84
C GLY A 119 25.17 -17.58 13.76
N GLY A 120 24.47 -17.91 14.86
CA GLY A 120 24.94 -18.87 15.86
C GLY A 120 25.99 -18.35 16.84
N ALA A 121 26.39 -17.08 16.75
CA ALA A 121 27.38 -16.47 17.64
C ALA A 121 26.78 -15.33 18.48
N THR A 122 27.26 -15.18 19.72
CA THR A 122 26.93 -14.03 20.57
C THR A 122 27.69 -12.79 20.08
N VAL A 123 26.95 -11.73 19.78
CA VAL A 123 27.48 -10.44 19.30
C VAL A 123 27.38 -9.40 20.39
N PHE A 124 28.46 -8.63 20.57
CA PHE A 124 28.52 -7.46 21.42
C PHE A 124 28.73 -6.22 20.54
N ALA A 125 27.81 -5.26 20.58
CA ALA A 125 27.86 -4.08 19.72
C ALA A 125 27.50 -2.80 20.46
N GLN A 126 28.21 -1.70 20.21
CA GLN A 126 27.85 -0.39 20.78
C GLN A 126 26.59 0.20 20.12
N SER A 127 26.38 -0.12 18.85
CA SER A 127 25.17 0.23 18.10
C SER A 127 24.98 -0.74 16.94
N VAL A 128 23.76 -0.81 16.42
CA VAL A 128 23.43 -1.56 15.19
C VAL A 128 22.64 -0.64 14.27
N THR A 129 23.12 -0.43 13.04
CA THR A 129 22.39 0.30 12.02
C THR A 129 21.67 -0.66 11.09
N ILE A 130 20.36 -0.49 10.97
CA ILE A 130 19.50 -1.21 10.03
C ILE A 130 19.19 -0.25 8.87
N PRO A 131 19.53 -0.62 7.62
CA PRO A 131 19.20 0.23 6.47
C PRO A 131 17.69 0.21 6.22
N ALA A 132 17.16 1.35 5.77
CA ALA A 132 15.79 1.45 5.27
C ALA A 132 15.60 0.53 4.06
N ARG A 133 14.45 -0.12 4.01
CA ARG A 133 13.97 -0.96 2.91
C ARG A 133 12.50 -0.65 2.70
N PRO A 134 12.16 0.55 2.18
CA PRO A 134 10.78 0.96 2.05
C PRO A 134 10.00 -0.07 1.23
N TYR A 135 8.93 -0.60 1.79
CA TYR A 135 8.01 -1.53 1.14
C TYR A 135 6.58 -0.99 1.11
N LEU A 136 6.22 -0.14 2.07
CA LEU A 136 5.00 0.65 2.03
C LEU A 136 5.19 1.89 1.15
N GLY A 137 4.16 2.18 0.36
CA GLY A 137 4.10 3.28 -0.58
C GLY A 137 3.55 2.85 -1.93
N LEU A 138 3.27 3.85 -2.77
CA LEU A 138 2.78 3.65 -4.12
C LEU A 138 3.91 3.91 -5.11
N SER A 139 4.18 2.94 -5.98
CA SER A 139 4.93 3.19 -7.20
C SER A 139 4.03 3.87 -8.25
N ASP A 140 4.63 4.39 -9.32
CA ASP A 140 3.86 4.91 -10.46
C ASP A 140 2.92 3.85 -11.05
N ARG A 141 3.35 2.58 -11.03
CA ARG A 141 2.52 1.46 -11.49
C ARG A 141 1.33 1.25 -10.56
N ASP A 142 1.56 1.25 -9.25
CA ASP A 142 0.50 1.05 -8.27
C ASP A 142 -0.54 2.17 -8.33
N GLY A 143 -0.08 3.42 -8.50
CA GLY A 143 -0.96 4.58 -8.68
C GLY A 143 -1.90 4.41 -9.88
N ARG A 144 -1.39 3.92 -11.02
CA ARG A 144 -2.23 3.61 -12.19
C ARG A 144 -3.21 2.46 -11.93
N GLU A 145 -2.81 1.45 -11.16
CA GLU A 145 -3.70 0.35 -10.76
C GLU A 145 -4.85 0.86 -9.87
N HIS A 146 -4.57 1.80 -8.96
CA HIS A 146 -5.61 2.47 -8.16
C HIS A 146 -6.56 3.30 -9.00
N GLU A 147 -6.05 4.11 -9.93
CA GLU A 147 -6.87 4.90 -10.85
C GLU A 147 -7.77 4.00 -11.71
N ALA A 148 -7.19 2.94 -12.29
CA ALA A 148 -7.95 1.98 -13.09
C ALA A 148 -9.02 1.24 -12.28
N MET A 149 -8.73 0.92 -11.00
CA MET A 149 -9.70 0.32 -10.10
C MET A 149 -10.86 1.28 -9.80
N ALA A 150 -10.58 2.53 -9.46
CA ALA A 150 -11.60 3.54 -9.21
C ALA A 150 -12.48 3.81 -10.44
N LEU A 151 -11.89 3.91 -11.63
CA LEU A 151 -12.64 4.09 -12.88
C LEU A 151 -13.52 2.88 -13.20
N ARG A 152 -13.04 1.66 -12.92
CA ARG A 152 -13.85 0.45 -13.07
C ARG A 152 -15.04 0.46 -12.12
N PHE A 153 -14.80 0.79 -10.84
CA PHE A 153 -15.84 0.89 -9.82
C PHE A 153 -16.94 1.88 -10.24
N ILE A 154 -16.55 3.07 -10.71
CA ILE A 154 -17.50 4.07 -11.22
C ILE A 154 -18.22 3.56 -12.48
N GLY A 155 -17.50 2.89 -13.37
CA GLY A 155 -18.08 2.33 -14.60
C GLY A 155 -19.15 1.26 -14.35
N GLU A 156 -19.05 0.50 -13.26
CA GLU A 156 -20.08 -0.47 -12.85
C GLU A 156 -21.37 0.20 -12.36
N LEU A 157 -21.32 1.50 -12.04
CA LEU A 157 -22.47 2.30 -11.63
C LEU A 157 -23.12 3.05 -12.80
N LEU A 158 -22.58 3.00 -14.02
CA LEU A 158 -23.12 3.66 -15.21
C LEU A 158 -23.99 2.70 -16.03
#